data_AF-A0A944V220-F1
#
_entry.id   AF-A0A944V220-F1
#
_cell.length_a   1.000
_cell.length_b   1.000
_cell.length_c   1.000
_cell.angle_alpha   90.00
_cell.angle_beta   90.00
_cell.angle_gamma   90.00
#
_symmetry.space_group_name_H-M   'P 1'
#
loop_
_entity.id
_entity.type
_entity.pdbx_description
1 polymer ?
#
loop_
_entity_poly.entity_id
_entity_poly.type
_entity_poly.pdbx_seq_one_letter_code
_entity_poly.pdbx_strand_id
1 'polypeptide(L)' 'MRYPKLRELKEAITSLFSKPYTTKFPGGEFKPFAGFRGKPIVDEDNCVGCETCANVCPSNAIT' A
#
# COMPACT_ATOMS: atom_id res chain seq x y z
N MET A 1 5.70 -33.68 22.42
CA MET A 1 6.21 -32.51 21.69
C MET A 1 7.59 -32.83 21.18
N ARG A 2 7.83 -32.73 19.86
CA ARG A 2 9.15 -33.02 19.27
C ARG A 2 9.99 -31.75 19.40
N TYR A 3 11.17 -31.84 20.01
CA TYR A 3 12.05 -30.69 20.13
C TYR A 3 12.43 -30.16 18.73
N PRO A 4 12.54 -28.83 18.56
CA PRO A 4 13.03 -28.24 17.33
C PRO A 4 14.42 -28.78 17.01
N LYS A 5 14.70 -29.04 15.73
CA LYS A 5 16.04 -29.44 15.28
C LYS A 5 17.02 -28.29 15.49
N LEU A 6 18.31 -28.60 15.57
CA LEU A 6 19.39 -27.59 15.68
C LEU A 6 19.30 -26.49 14.60
N ARG A 7 18.83 -26.85 13.39
CA ARG A 7 18.59 -25.91 12.30
C ARG A 7 17.54 -24.85 12.65
N GLU A 8 16.41 -25.26 13.21
CA GLU A 8 15.32 -24.36 13.59
C GLU A 8 15.75 -23.40 14.70
N LEU A 9 16.54 -23.92 15.66
CA LEU A 9 17.10 -23.09 16.73
C LEU A 9 18.06 -22.03 16.18
N LYS A 10 18.89 -22.40 15.20
CA LYS A 10 19.80 -21.47 14.52
C LYS A 10 19.05 -20.37 13.75
N GLU A 11 18.00 -20.73 13.01
CA GLU A 11 17.15 -19.76 12.30
C GLU A 11 16.43 -18.83 13.27
N ALA A 12 15.90 -19.36 14.37
CA ALA A 12 15.24 -18.55 15.40
C ALA A 12 16.19 -17.52 16.02
N ILE A 13 17.43 -17.94 16.34
CA ILE A 13 18.47 -17.04 16.84
C ILE A 13 18.79 -15.97 15.78
N THR A 14 18.95 -16.36 14.51
CA THR A 14 19.25 -15.42 13.42
C THR A 14 18.13 -14.40 13.22
N SER A 15 16.88 -14.87 13.24
CA SER A 15 15.68 -14.05 13.05
C SER A 15 15.50 -13.04 14.18
N LEU A 16 15.76 -13.43 15.44
CA LEU A 16 15.65 -12.56 16.61
C LEU A 16 16.53 -11.29 16.50
N PHE A 17 17.70 -11.41 15.88
CA PHE A 17 18.63 -10.29 15.68
C PHE A 17 18.49 -9.61 14.31
N SER A 18 17.67 -10.16 13.42
CA SER A 18 17.39 -9.56 12.12
C SER A 18 16.44 -8.37 12.25
N LYS A 19 16.50 -7.42 11.31
CA LYS A 19 15.57 -6.30 11.32
C LYS A 19 14.14 -6.80 11.06
N PRO A 20 13.11 -6.21 11.68
CA PRO A 20 11.72 -6.53 11.37
C PRO A 20 11.46 -6.36 9.87
N TYR A 21 10.80 -7.35 9.27
CA TYR A 21 10.38 -7.30 7.87
C TYR A 21 9.17 -6.36 7.65
N THR A 22 8.56 -5.87 8.74
CA THR A 22 7.36 -5.04 8.72
C THR A 22 7.68 -3.55 8.68
N THR A 23 6.71 -2.75 8.22
CA THR A 23 6.73 -1.29 8.32
C THR A 23 6.03 -0.84 9.60
N LYS A 24 6.34 0.38 10.08
CA LYS A 24 5.80 0.93 11.32
C LYS A 24 4.40 1.54 11.14
N PHE A 25 3.38 0.77 10.75
CA PHE A 25 2.01 1.30 10.72
C PHE A 25 1.42 1.39 12.15
N PRO A 26 0.76 2.48 12.56
CA PRO A 26 0.42 3.69 11.80
C PRO A 26 1.45 4.84 11.89
N GLY A 27 2.53 4.70 12.67
CA GLY A 27 3.46 5.80 12.97
C GLY A 27 4.52 6.13 11.90
N GLY A 28 4.57 5.41 10.79
CA GLY A 28 5.53 5.60 9.70
C GLY A 28 4.85 6.08 8.41
N GLU A 29 5.59 6.86 7.62
CA GLU A 29 5.11 7.34 6.32
C GLU A 29 5.00 6.19 5.30
N PHE A 30 3.85 6.09 4.63
CA PHE A 30 3.68 5.25 3.46
C PHE A 30 4.16 6.00 2.22
N LYS A 31 5.28 5.57 1.62
CA LYS A 31 5.81 6.14 0.37
C LYS A 31 5.34 5.32 -0.82
N PRO A 32 4.39 5.80 -1.64
CA PRO A 32 3.94 5.08 -2.82
C PRO A 32 5.03 4.99 -3.89
N PHE A 33 4.92 3.99 -4.76
CA PHE A 33 5.80 3.85 -5.92
C PHE A 33 5.44 4.86 -7.03
N ALA A 34 6.34 5.06 -7.99
CA ALA A 34 6.12 5.96 -9.12
C ALA A 34 4.91 5.51 -9.97
N GLY A 35 3.89 6.38 -10.09
CA GLY A 35 2.66 6.09 -10.84
C GLY A 35 1.51 5.49 -10.00
N PHE A 36 1.61 5.49 -8.67
CA PHE A 36 0.48 5.15 -7.81
C PHE A 36 -0.67 6.15 -8.02
N ARG A 37 -1.85 5.64 -8.44
CA ARG A 37 -2.99 6.47 -8.85
C ARG A 37 -3.61 7.30 -7.72
N GLY A 38 -3.51 6.83 -6.47
CA GLY A 38 -4.00 7.56 -5.30
C GLY A 38 -5.45 8.01 -5.41
N LYS A 39 -5.74 9.16 -4.79
CA LYS A 39 -7.03 9.85 -4.89
C LYS A 39 -6.98 10.83 -6.06
N PRO A 40 -7.91 10.75 -7.05
CA PRO A 40 -7.98 11.74 -8.11
C PRO A 40 -8.38 13.12 -7.54
N ILE A 41 -7.81 14.17 -8.12
CA ILE A 41 -8.10 15.58 -7.77
C ILE A 41 -8.55 16.26 -9.06
N VAL A 42 -9.65 17.00 -8.99
CA VAL A 42 -10.19 17.77 -10.12
C VAL A 42 -9.59 19.17 -10.08
N ASP A 43 -9.15 19.65 -11.24
CA ASP A 43 -8.78 21.04 -11.45
C ASP A 43 -10.03 21.82 -11.91
N GLU A 44 -10.56 22.66 -11.04
CA GLU A 44 -11.82 23.37 -11.27
C GLU A 44 -11.67 24.48 -12.32
N ASP A 45 -10.49 25.10 -12.45
CA ASP A 45 -10.25 26.19 -13.40
C ASP A 45 -10.26 25.70 -14.86
N ASN A 46 -9.84 24.45 -15.07
CA ASN A 46 -9.80 23.82 -16.39
C ASN A 46 -11.02 22.93 -16.68
N CYS A 47 -11.94 22.77 -15.73
CA CYS A 47 -13.12 21.94 -15.91
C CYS A 47 -14.19 22.69 -16.73
N VAL A 48 -14.58 22.11 -17.87
CA VAL A 48 -15.61 22.70 -18.77
C VAL A 48 -16.99 22.06 -18.64
N GLY A 49 -17.18 21.13 -17.70
CA GLY A 49 -18.47 20.46 -17.49
C GLY A 49 -18.91 19.54 -18.63
N CYS A 50 -17.97 18.87 -19.32
CA CYS A 50 -18.28 17.99 -20.46
C CYS A 50 -18.83 16.60 -20.08
N GLU A 51 -18.96 16.30 -18.78
CA GLU A 51 -19.49 15.04 -18.23
C GLU A 51 -18.79 13.76 -18.71
N THR A 52 -17.64 13.87 -19.39
CA THR A 52 -16.92 12.70 -19.93
C THR A 52 -16.43 11.81 -18.80
N CYS A 53 -15.96 12.38 -17.69
CA CYS A 53 -15.53 11.64 -16.52
C CYS A 53 -16.65 10.78 -15.90
N ALA A 54 -17.89 11.28 -15.86
CA ALA A 54 -19.05 10.54 -15.37
C ALA A 54 -19.41 9.40 -16.33
N ASN A 55 -19.47 9.67 -17.64
CA ASN A 55 -19.82 8.69 -18.67
C ASN A 55 -18.84 7.50 -18.77
N VAL A 56 -17.54 7.73 -18.55
CA VAL A 56 -16.53 6.65 -18.63
C VAL A 56 -16.32 5.92 -17.30
N CYS A 57 -16.94 6.38 -16.21
CA CYS A 57 -16.70 5.84 -14.88
C CYS A 57 -17.33 4.45 -14.74
N PRO A 58 -16.55 3.37 -14.58
CA PRO A 58 -17.09 2.01 -14.53
C PRO A 58 -17.95 1.76 -13.28
N SER A 59 -17.68 2.50 -12.20
CA SER A 59 -18.42 2.40 -10.94
C SER A 59 -19.57 3.40 -10.83
N ASN A 60 -19.77 4.29 -11.82
CA ASN A 60 -20.74 5.39 -11.75
C ASN A 60 -20.62 6.22 -10.45
N ALA A 61 -19.39 6.41 -9.97
CA ALA A 61 -19.10 7.08 -8.69
C ALA A 61 -18.91 8.60 -8.82
N ILE A 62 -19.08 9.15 -10.02
CA ILE A 62 -18.92 10.57 -10.34
C ILE A 62 -20.23 11.02 -10.97
N THR A 63 -20.78 12.14 -10.49
CA THR A 63 -21.99 12.78 -10.98
C THR A 63 -21.66 14.13 -11.59
#